data_AF-A0A438BWU4-F1
#
_entry.id   AF-A0A438BWU4-F1
#
_cell.length_a   1.000
_cell.length_b   1.000
_cell.length_c   1.000
_cell.angle_alpha   90.00
_cell.angle_beta   90.00
_cell.angle_gamma   90.00
#
_symmetry.space_group_name_H-M   'P 1'
#
loop_
_entity.id
_entity.type
_entity.pdbx_description
1 polymer ?
#
loop_
_entity_poly.entity_id
_entity_poly.type
_entity_poly.pdbx_seq_one_letter_code
_entity_poly.pdbx_strand_id
1 'polypeptide(L)'
;MFSLLACFVSSQFSHHEPGVTHVLVTGGAGYIGSHAALRLLKDSHRVTIVDNLSRGNLGAIKVLQEQFPEPGRLQFIYADLGDAKAVNKIFSENAFDAVMHFAAVAYVGESTLEPLSL
;
A
#
# COMPACT_ATOMS: atom_id res chain seq x y z
N MET A 1 -25.55 21.75 21.38
CA MET A 1 -25.91 20.39 21.82
C MET A 1 -26.23 19.53 20.60
N PHE A 2 -25.26 19.37 19.69
CA PHE A 2 -25.37 18.44 18.56
C PHE A 2 -24.51 17.22 18.88
N SER A 3 -25.23 16.13 19.07
CA SER A 3 -24.81 14.86 19.63
C SER A 3 -23.73 14.18 18.80
N LEU A 4 -22.80 13.54 19.51
CA LEU A 4 -22.05 12.37 19.11
C LEU A 4 -22.86 11.49 18.14
N LEU A 5 -22.44 11.45 16.88
CA LEU A 5 -22.66 10.32 15.97
C LEU A 5 -21.41 10.19 15.11
N ALA A 6 -20.28 9.90 15.77
CA ALA A 6 -19.15 9.26 15.12
C ALA A 6 -19.59 7.82 14.80
N CYS A 7 -20.44 7.68 13.79
CA CYS A 7 -20.70 6.39 13.17
C CYS A 7 -19.34 5.86 12.71
N PHE A 8 -18.97 4.68 13.24
CA PHE A 8 -17.93 3.81 12.73
C PHE A 8 -18.18 3.57 11.23
N VAL A 9 -17.67 4.45 10.36
CA VAL A 9 -17.61 4.14 8.93
C VAL A 9 -16.41 3.21 8.79
N SER A 10 -16.67 1.90 8.83
CA SER A 10 -15.68 0.88 8.50
C SER A 10 -15.06 1.20 7.16
N SER A 11 -13.72 1.29 7.10
CA SER A 11 -12.99 1.54 5.85
C SER A 11 -13.43 0.56 4.76
N GLN A 12 -13.61 1.01 3.52
CA GLN A 12 -13.93 0.11 2.40
C GLN A 12 -12.88 -1.01 2.22
N PHE A 13 -11.68 -0.82 2.74
CA PHE A 13 -10.58 -1.78 2.70
C PHE A 13 -10.64 -2.84 3.83
N SER A 14 -11.52 -2.67 4.83
CA SER A 14 -11.61 -3.55 6.02
C SER A 14 -12.39 -4.86 5.81
N HIS A 15 -13.00 -5.04 4.63
CA HIS A 15 -13.77 -6.23 4.29
C HIS A 15 -13.45 -6.72 2.87
N HIS A 16 -13.56 -8.02 2.65
CA HIS A 16 -13.49 -8.61 1.31
C HIS A 16 -14.74 -8.22 0.51
N GLU A 17 -14.54 -7.84 -0.75
CA GLU A 17 -15.62 -7.54 -1.68
C GLU A 17 -15.74 -8.68 -2.70
N PRO A 18 -16.91 -9.34 -2.81
CA PRO A 18 -17.09 -10.44 -3.74
C PRO A 18 -16.75 -10.04 -5.18
N GLY A 19 -15.89 -10.82 -5.84
CA GLY A 19 -15.48 -10.57 -7.22
C GLY A 19 -14.39 -9.50 -7.39
N VAL A 20 -13.91 -8.89 -6.31
CA VAL A 20 -12.81 -7.91 -6.33
C VAL A 20 -11.67 -8.41 -5.46
N THR A 21 -10.52 -8.70 -6.08
CA THR A 21 -9.30 -9.02 -5.33
C THR A 21 -8.66 -7.76 -4.78
N HIS A 22 -8.36 -7.75 -3.50
CA HIS A 22 -7.65 -6.70 -2.80
C HIS A 22 -6.19 -7.11 -2.55
N VAL A 23 -5.26 -6.36 -3.16
CA VAL A 23 -3.83 -6.66 -3.12
C VAL A 23 -3.09 -5.60 -2.32
N LEU A 24 -2.33 -6.06 -1.32
CA LEU A 24 -1.32 -5.25 -0.64
C LEU A 24 -0.05 -5.21 -1.49
N VAL A 25 0.38 -4.02 -1.90
CA VAL A 25 1.63 -3.78 -2.63
C VAL A 25 2.59 -3.01 -1.74
N THR A 26 3.60 -3.69 -1.19
CA THR A 26 4.63 -3.01 -0.40
C THR A 26 5.73 -2.49 -1.32
N GLY A 27 6.35 -1.34 -1.01
CA GLY A 27 7.33 -0.73 -1.91
C GLY A 27 6.69 -0.15 -3.18
N GLY A 28 5.37 0.09 -3.13
CA GLY A 28 4.57 0.52 -4.27
C GLY A 28 4.82 1.96 -4.72
N ALA A 29 5.59 2.75 -3.96
CA ALA A 29 6.05 4.06 -4.41
C ALA A 29 7.37 3.96 -5.22
N GLY A 30 8.01 2.79 -5.27
CA GLY A 30 9.17 2.51 -6.11
C GLY A 30 8.82 2.25 -7.58
N TYR A 31 9.84 2.13 -8.43
CA TYR A 31 9.66 1.96 -9.88
C TYR A 31 8.84 0.70 -10.22
N ILE A 32 9.30 -0.49 -9.81
CA ILE A 32 8.59 -1.75 -10.12
C ILE A 32 7.23 -1.81 -9.41
N GLY A 33 7.20 -1.45 -8.12
CA GLY A 33 5.99 -1.51 -7.31
C GLY A 33 4.87 -0.61 -7.83
N SER A 34 5.17 0.61 -8.27
CA SER A 34 4.17 1.53 -8.83
C SER A 34 3.59 1.03 -10.16
N HIS A 35 4.42 0.44 -11.02
CA HIS A 35 3.96 -0.17 -12.27
C HIS A 35 3.13 -1.45 -12.02
N ALA A 36 3.48 -2.25 -11.01
CA ALA A 36 2.66 -3.38 -10.58
C ALA A 36 1.31 -2.91 -10.05
N ALA A 37 1.28 -1.90 -9.17
CA ALA A 37 0.06 -1.29 -8.66
C ALA A 37 -0.82 -0.72 -9.80
N LEU A 38 -0.22 -0.02 -10.77
CA LEU A 38 -0.91 0.47 -11.97
C LEU A 38 -1.59 -0.68 -12.73
N ARG A 39 -0.87 -1.79 -12.93
CA ARG A 39 -1.41 -2.94 -13.66
C ARG A 39 -2.59 -3.56 -12.91
N LEU A 40 -2.46 -3.75 -11.59
CA LEU A 40 -3.53 -4.28 -10.76
C LEU A 40 -4.79 -3.40 -10.81
N LEU A 41 -4.62 -2.08 -10.69
CA LEU A 41 -5.72 -1.12 -10.79
C LEU A 41 -6.40 -1.17 -12.17
N LYS A 42 -5.65 -1.33 -13.26
CA LYS A 42 -6.22 -1.52 -14.61
C LYS A 42 -7.00 -2.82 -14.75
N ASP A 43 -6.57 -3.88 -14.07
CA ASP A 43 -7.23 -5.19 -14.06
C ASP A 43 -8.40 -5.25 -13.06
N SER A 44 -8.87 -4.08 -12.59
CA SER A 44 -10.01 -3.91 -11.67
C SER A 44 -9.81 -4.46 -10.26
N HIS A 45 -8.56 -4.71 -9.85
CA HIS A 45 -8.24 -5.01 -8.47
C HIS A 45 -8.29 -3.75 -7.59
N ARG A 46 -8.54 -3.96 -6.30
CA ARG A 46 -8.31 -2.96 -5.26
C ARG A 46 -6.86 -3.05 -4.81
N VAL A 47 -6.23 -1.91 -4.55
CA VAL A 47 -4.82 -1.86 -4.16
C VAL A 47 -4.63 -1.01 -2.91
N THR A 48 -3.93 -1.57 -1.92
CA THR A 48 -3.32 -0.79 -0.84
C THR A 48 -1.82 -0.77 -1.04
N ILE A 49 -1.24 0.42 -1.16
CA ILE A 49 0.21 0.62 -1.21
C ILE A 49 0.72 0.93 0.19
N VAL A 50 1.73 0.18 0.64
CA VAL A 50 2.50 0.48 1.86
C VAL A 50 3.94 0.83 1.48
N ASP A 51 4.40 2.01 1.90
CA ASP A 51 5.76 2.48 1.61
C ASP A 51 6.21 3.49 2.67
N ASN A 52 7.48 3.46 3.07
CA ASN A 52 8.06 4.44 3.99
C ASN A 52 8.74 5.62 3.26
N LEU A 53 8.69 5.64 1.92
CA LEU A 53 9.25 6.67 1.04
C LEU A 53 10.76 6.87 1.20
N SER A 54 11.48 5.91 1.78
CA SER A 54 12.96 5.97 1.91
C SER A 54 13.64 6.08 0.54
N ARG A 55 13.11 5.38 -0.48
CA ARG A 55 13.50 5.49 -1.90
C ARG A 55 12.31 5.62 -2.86
N GLY A 56 11.10 5.55 -2.32
CA GLY A 56 9.87 5.70 -3.08
C GLY A 56 9.60 7.15 -3.49
N ASN A 57 8.83 7.34 -4.55
CA ASN A 57 8.41 8.65 -5.02
C ASN A 57 6.91 8.85 -4.79
N LEU A 58 6.55 9.78 -3.89
CA LEU A 58 5.15 10.12 -3.62
C LEU A 58 4.40 10.62 -4.87
N GLY A 59 5.11 11.17 -5.86
CA GLY A 59 4.55 11.54 -7.15
C GLY A 59 3.92 10.37 -7.91
N ALA A 60 4.50 9.16 -7.80
CA ALA A 60 3.91 7.97 -8.41
C ALA A 60 2.56 7.64 -7.78
N ILE A 61 2.44 7.78 -6.46
CA ILE A 61 1.19 7.57 -5.72
C ILE A 61 0.13 8.59 -6.15
N LYS A 62 0.50 9.88 -6.24
CA LYS A 62 -0.41 10.94 -6.68
C LYS A 62 -0.96 10.68 -8.08
N VAL A 63 -0.09 10.32 -9.02
CA VAL A 63 -0.51 9.98 -10.39
C VAL A 63 -1.49 8.81 -10.40
N LEU A 64 -1.27 7.78 -9.58
CA LEU A 64 -2.22 6.66 -9.48
C LEU A 64 -3.55 7.10 -8.87
N GLN A 65 -3.55 7.93 -7.83
CA GLN A 65 -4.78 8.46 -7.22
C GLN A 65 -5.57 9.36 -8.18
N GLU A 66 -4.87 10.14 -9.01
CA GLU A 66 -5.49 10.96 -10.07
C GLU A 66 -6.10 10.10 -11.18
N GLN A 67 -5.45 8.99 -11.55
CA GLN A 67 -5.95 8.06 -12.58
C GLN A 67 -7.09 7.16 -12.10
N PHE A 68 -7.14 6.86 -10.80
CA PHE A 68 -8.15 5.99 -10.18
C PHE A 68 -8.78 6.67 -8.96
N PRO A 69 -9.58 7.73 -9.18
CA PRO A 69 -10.12 8.57 -8.11
C PRO A 69 -11.28 7.91 -7.34
N GLU A 70 -11.80 6.77 -7.80
CA GLU A 70 -12.96 6.16 -7.19
C GLU A 70 -12.65 5.68 -5.76
N PRO A 71 -13.52 5.98 -4.77
CA PRO A 71 -13.34 5.52 -3.40
C PRO A 71 -13.19 3.99 -3.34
N GLY A 72 -12.23 3.52 -2.55
CA GLY A 72 -12.04 2.09 -2.35
C GLY A 72 -11.27 1.40 -3.48
N ARG A 73 -10.73 2.13 -4.45
CA ARG A 73 -9.82 1.58 -5.47
C ARG A 73 -8.39 1.54 -5.00
N LEU A 74 -7.91 2.65 -4.46
CA LEU A 74 -6.53 2.84 -4.07
C LEU A 74 -6.43 3.47 -2.69
N GLN A 75 -5.66 2.83 -1.81
CA GLN A 75 -5.26 3.37 -0.52
C GLN A 75 -3.73 3.47 -0.47
N PHE A 76 -3.23 4.55 0.10
CA PHE A 76 -1.81 4.67 0.43
C PHE A 76 -1.66 4.73 1.95
N ILE A 77 -0.75 3.92 2.48
CA ILE A 77 -0.38 3.89 3.89
C ILE A 77 1.12 4.17 3.98
N TYR A 78 1.47 5.30 4.58
CA TYR A 78 2.85 5.60 4.94
C TYR A 78 3.22 4.82 6.20
N ALA A 79 4.07 3.81 6.07
CA ALA A 79 4.53 3.00 7.20
C ALA A 79 5.86 2.31 6.89
N ASP A 80 6.64 2.08 7.95
CA ASP A 80 7.82 1.22 7.91
C ASP A 80 7.41 -0.24 8.20
N LEU A 81 7.81 -1.15 7.32
CA LEU A 81 7.53 -2.58 7.48
C LEU A 81 8.44 -3.25 8.52
N GLY A 82 9.52 -2.58 8.94
CA GLY A 82 10.32 -2.99 10.10
C GLY A 82 9.59 -2.79 11.44
N ASP A 83 8.54 -1.96 11.47
CA ASP A 83 7.69 -1.80 12.67
C ASP A 83 6.58 -2.86 12.69
N ALA A 84 6.81 -3.93 13.44
CA ALA A 84 5.84 -5.01 13.61
C ALA A 84 4.47 -4.54 14.13
N LYS A 85 4.40 -3.47 14.94
CA LYS A 85 3.12 -2.94 15.42
C LYS A 85 2.36 -2.26 14.30
N ALA A 86 3.05 -1.49 13.46
CA ALA A 86 2.46 -0.86 12.28
C ALA A 86 1.94 -1.92 11.31
N VAL A 87 2.73 -2.96 11.03
CA VAL A 87 2.33 -4.09 10.18
C VAL A 87 1.09 -4.78 10.74
N ASN A 88 1.09 -5.15 12.02
CA ASN A 88 -0.07 -5.78 12.66
C ASN A 88 -1.34 -4.91 12.55
N LYS A 89 -1.19 -3.61 12.74
CA LYS A 89 -2.31 -2.66 12.59
C LYS A 89 -2.85 -2.66 11.16
N ILE A 90 -1.97 -2.60 10.15
CA ILE A 90 -2.36 -2.63 8.74
C ILE A 90 -3.17 -3.90 8.41
N PHE A 91 -2.70 -5.08 8.83
CA PHE A 91 -3.44 -6.33 8.61
C PHE A 91 -4.74 -6.43 9.43
N SER A 92 -4.82 -5.80 10.60
CA SER A 92 -6.05 -5.80 11.40
C SER A 92 -7.14 -4.87 10.85
N GLU A 93 -6.75 -3.82 10.12
CA GLU A 93 -7.67 -2.80 9.61
C GLU A 93 -8.05 -3.02 8.15
N ASN A 94 -7.41 -3.98 7.46
CA ASN A 94 -7.59 -4.23 6.03
C ASN A 94 -7.71 -5.72 5.73
N ALA A 95 -8.67 -6.08 4.89
CA ALA A 95 -8.89 -7.45 4.43
C ALA A 95 -8.21 -7.67 3.08
N PHE A 96 -7.01 -8.24 3.09
CA PHE A 96 -6.23 -8.52 1.88
C PHE A 96 -6.46 -9.96 1.39
N ASP A 97 -6.54 -10.13 0.07
CA ASP A 97 -6.55 -11.44 -0.59
C ASP A 97 -5.15 -11.90 -0.98
N ALA A 98 -4.25 -10.94 -1.25
CA ALA A 98 -2.89 -11.21 -1.71
C ALA A 98 -1.90 -10.12 -1.29
N VAL A 99 -0.61 -10.47 -1.28
CA VAL A 99 0.50 -9.56 -1.00
C VAL A 99 1.52 -9.65 -2.14
N MET A 100 1.95 -8.50 -2.67
CA MET A 100 3.07 -8.37 -3.58
C MET A 100 4.17 -7.52 -2.92
N HIS A 101 5.33 -8.12 -2.68
CA HIS A 101 6.39 -7.52 -1.88
C HIS A 101 7.54 -6.96 -2.71
N PHE A 102 7.57 -5.63 -2.90
CA PHE A 102 8.66 -4.91 -3.58
C PHE A 102 9.47 -3.99 -2.65
N ALA A 103 9.18 -3.99 -1.35
CA ALA A 103 9.91 -3.18 -0.37
C ALA A 103 11.28 -3.83 -0.09
N ALA A 104 12.27 -3.49 -0.92
CA ALA A 104 13.63 -3.99 -0.78
C ALA A 104 14.65 -2.93 -1.24
N VAL A 105 15.82 -2.92 -0.61
CA VAL A 105 16.98 -2.18 -1.12
C VAL A 105 17.67 -3.00 -2.20
N ALA A 106 17.34 -2.72 -3.46
CA ALA A 106 17.85 -3.46 -4.61
C ALA A 106 19.16 -2.90 -5.20
N TYR A 107 19.81 -1.94 -4.54
CA TYR A 107 21.02 -1.30 -5.07
C TYR A 107 22.26 -2.13 -4.73
N VAL A 108 22.76 -2.86 -5.73
CA VAL A 108 23.88 -3.81 -5.58
C VAL A 108 25.11 -3.14 -4.95
N GLY A 109 25.43 -1.91 -5.35
CA GLY A 109 26.58 -1.17 -4.82
C GLY A 109 26.53 -0.93 -3.31
N GLU A 110 25.34 -0.75 -2.73
CA GLU A 110 25.19 -0.56 -1.30
C GLU A 110 25.21 -1.90 -0.54
N SER A 111 24.59 -2.94 -1.12
CA SER A 111 24.64 -4.30 -0.56
C SER A 111 26.06 -4.89 -0.49
N THR A 112 26.97 -4.42 -1.35
CA THR A 112 28.38 -4.83 -1.34
C THR A 112 29.25 -4.05 -0.34
N LEU A 113 28.86 -2.82 0.00
CA LEU A 113 29.63 -1.97 0.91
C LEU A 113 29.30 -2.28 2.37
N GLU A 114 28.02 -2.52 2.68
CA GLU A 114 27.58 -2.87 4.03
C GLU A 114 26.43 -3.91 3.98
N PRO A 115 26.74 -5.21 3.85
CA PRO A 115 25.74 -6.25 3.63
C PRO A 115 24.76 -6.48 4.81
N LEU A 116 25.04 -5.94 6.00
CA LEU A 116 24.21 -6.10 7.20
C LEU A 116 23.41 -4.85 7.58
N SER A 117 23.53 -3.74 6.84
CA SER A 117 22.81 -2.50 7.13
C SER A 117 21.49 -2.35 6.35
N LEU A 118 21.13 -3.37 5.56
CA LEU A 118 19.91 -3.45 4.74
C LEU A 118 18.71 -4.06 5.48
#